data_AF-A0A7S4E2Y2-F1
#
_entry.id   AF-A0A7S4E2Y2-F1
#
_cell.length_a   1.000
_cell.length_b   1.000
_cell.length_c   1.000
_cell.angle_alpha   90.00
_cell.angle_beta   90.00
_cell.angle_gamma   90.00
#
_symmetry.space_group_name_H-M   'P 1'
#
loop_
_entity.id
_entity.type
_entity.pdbx_description
1 polymer ?
#
loop_
_entity_poly.entity_id
_entity_poly.type
_entity_poly.pdbx_seq_one_letter_code
_entity_poly.pdbx_strand_id
1 'polypeptide(L)'
;MRAAGSAAAGPAGTKAAPRPKITDQGLSDDDLHEEYAWAFVLHNLVPFADKLLGIAGAMDQRPLSIYDWPLRLPFIVWAAARPSSQMAVMVAHVVNVIFWAARMPAVWDYMCWVALTELTYIAAVFGCAKNQALMRGRFLPSVKALLITLYFSAAFWKLTTGFLDPKVSCAATLVAELSAALFGARVPASSSFARGLLASAPAQIVIIEFLVPSLLLAKHRSAVPVALAFHFLINLMPVTYAGGFSIAMCCRLVLFLPGSLRAAYDAPARPAARRACVPLAFSALLYIYAHRAAFDTAGLLFLGLGWAYLSRALFEEAPEITGSADVTLRRRAVIVGGIGYGFLAPILGLMAMASSTMYGNVRQFDGVGGNHLIVPTGLLQKWCRDSRSMLCSGFGGGMVRLERKGTSGSVFDELYFLADITHEQPPYARKMLDASNYTGRYFEFYAARNYFDRGKDHGATALHNEKAGDVAPTAPPLPPPSSIAMPAYELRRALRLARRRGEPFSVKYVPLSSSLPSAWAVEKPPKKNYVAYAWPSGICRGSCGADALVHLPRPPLLLLSLLHPYPTPLLGDGDEPHCTT
;
A
#
# COMPACT_ATOMS: atom_id res chain seq x y z
N MET A 1 -56.62 63.88 27.65
CA MET A 1 -56.35 62.43 27.67
C MET A 1 -56.03 61.94 26.26
N ARG A 2 -54.74 61.78 25.92
CA ARG A 2 -54.19 60.76 25.00
C ARG A 2 -52.67 60.90 24.97
N ALA A 3 -52.02 59.75 24.95
CA ALA A 3 -50.69 59.51 25.49
C ALA A 3 -49.54 60.02 24.60
N ALA A 4 -48.47 60.46 25.27
CA ALA A 4 -47.15 60.67 24.70
C ALA A 4 -46.50 59.30 24.40
N GLY A 5 -46.18 59.04 23.14
CA GLY A 5 -45.38 57.90 22.71
C GLY A 5 -43.90 58.24 22.73
N SER A 6 -43.18 57.68 23.71
CA SER A 6 -41.72 57.72 23.81
C SER A 6 -41.11 56.78 22.75
N ALA A 7 -40.51 57.35 21.70
CA ALA A 7 -39.68 56.61 20.75
C ALA A 7 -38.33 56.27 21.42
N ALA A 8 -38.16 55.01 21.82
CA ALA A 8 -36.89 54.49 22.31
C ALA A 8 -35.87 54.42 21.15
N ALA A 9 -34.78 55.17 21.28
CA ALA A 9 -33.62 55.06 20.41
C ALA A 9 -33.01 53.66 20.54
N GLY A 10 -33.11 52.86 19.49
CA GLY A 10 -32.45 51.55 19.42
C GLY A 10 -30.92 51.71 19.50
N PRO A 11 -30.21 50.76 20.11
CA PRO A 11 -28.76 50.82 20.25
C PRO A 11 -28.12 50.95 18.87
N ALA A 12 -27.30 51.99 18.71
CA ALA A 12 -26.52 52.24 17.51
C ALA A 12 -25.76 50.96 17.14
N GLY A 13 -26.22 50.30 16.07
CA GLY A 13 -25.57 49.12 15.54
C GLY A 13 -24.13 49.46 15.23
N THR A 14 -23.21 48.93 16.04
CA THR A 14 -21.79 48.91 15.74
C THR A 14 -21.66 48.16 14.41
N LYS A 15 -21.58 48.91 13.30
CA LYS A 15 -21.15 48.37 12.01
C LYS A 15 -19.82 47.70 12.29
N ALA A 16 -19.84 46.37 12.38
CA ALA A 16 -18.63 45.58 12.51
C ALA A 16 -17.67 46.10 11.45
N ALA A 17 -16.54 46.64 11.89
CA ALA A 17 -15.53 47.16 10.99
C ALA A 17 -15.34 46.12 9.89
N PRO A 18 -15.41 46.51 8.60
CA PRO A 18 -15.27 45.56 7.51
C PRO A 18 -14.03 44.74 7.81
N ARG A 19 -14.20 43.41 7.97
CA ARG A 19 -13.08 42.52 8.23
C ARG A 19 -12.02 42.91 7.21
N PRO A 20 -10.79 43.25 7.65
CA PRO A 20 -9.73 43.55 6.70
C PRO A 20 -9.73 42.39 5.71
N LYS A 21 -9.99 42.70 4.43
CA LYS A 21 -9.81 41.73 3.36
C LYS A 21 -8.39 41.26 3.55
N ILE A 22 -8.22 40.01 3.96
CA ILE A 22 -6.93 39.33 3.90
C ILE A 22 -6.48 39.57 2.47
N THR A 23 -5.51 40.46 2.29
CA THR A 23 -5.04 40.87 0.98
C THR A 23 -4.70 39.61 0.20
N ASP A 24 -5.13 39.53 -1.06
CA ASP A 24 -5.00 38.44 -2.04
C ASP A 24 -3.56 37.93 -2.31
N GLN A 25 -2.61 38.17 -1.42
CA GLN A 25 -1.29 37.57 -1.44
C GLN A 25 -1.40 36.09 -1.03
N GLY A 26 -1.95 35.27 -1.93
CA GLY A 26 -1.90 33.82 -1.80
C GLY A 26 -0.46 33.33 -1.63
N LEU A 27 -0.30 32.15 -1.02
CA LEU A 27 1.00 31.50 -0.70
C LEU A 27 2.03 31.67 -1.83
N SER A 28 3.21 32.24 -1.59
CA SER A 28 4.24 32.34 -2.63
C SER A 28 4.70 30.95 -3.14
N ASP A 29 5.42 30.90 -4.26
CA ASP A 29 5.93 29.60 -4.76
C ASP A 29 6.92 28.97 -3.77
N ASP A 30 7.69 29.82 -3.08
CA ASP A 30 8.60 29.43 -2.01
C ASP A 30 7.84 28.88 -0.79
N ASP A 31 6.72 29.51 -0.41
CA ASP A 31 5.88 29.00 0.69
C ASP A 31 5.33 27.60 0.38
N LEU A 32 4.89 27.38 -0.87
CA LEU A 32 4.40 26.07 -1.32
C LEU A 32 5.54 25.04 -1.34
N HIS A 33 6.72 25.46 -1.77
CA HIS A 33 7.91 24.61 -1.84
C HIS A 33 8.37 24.19 -0.45
N GLU A 34 8.48 25.13 0.48
CA GLU A 34 8.86 24.90 1.87
C GLU A 34 7.86 23.95 2.56
N GLU A 35 6.56 24.18 2.39
CA GLU A 35 5.53 23.32 2.99
C GLU A 35 5.60 21.88 2.45
N TYR A 36 5.79 21.73 1.13
CA TYR A 36 6.01 20.42 0.53
C TYR A 36 7.28 19.74 1.05
N ALA A 37 8.38 20.51 1.18
CA ALA A 37 9.65 20.02 1.70
C ALA A 37 9.47 19.48 3.13
N TRP A 38 8.73 20.18 3.99
CA TRP A 38 8.41 19.70 5.33
C TRP A 38 7.61 18.41 5.33
N ALA A 39 6.57 18.31 4.50
CA ALA A 39 5.81 17.07 4.38
C ALA A 39 6.67 15.88 3.91
N PHE A 40 7.59 16.12 2.96
CA PHE A 40 8.58 15.13 2.53
C PHE A 40 9.53 14.73 3.66
N VAL A 41 10.10 15.70 4.38
CA VAL A 41 11.03 15.47 5.50
C VAL A 41 10.35 14.66 6.59
N LEU A 42 9.16 15.08 7.04
CA LEU A 42 8.41 14.43 8.11
C LEU A 42 8.13 12.97 7.76
N HIS A 43 7.61 12.68 6.57
CA HIS A 43 7.41 11.32 6.08
C HIS A 43 8.68 10.46 6.11
N ASN A 44 9.80 11.02 5.65
CA ASN A 44 11.04 10.26 5.54
C ASN A 44 11.78 10.09 6.88
N LEU A 45 11.49 10.93 7.89
CA LEU A 45 12.04 10.81 9.24
C LEU A 45 11.32 9.74 10.10
N VAL A 46 10.05 9.44 9.83
CA VAL A 46 9.26 8.43 10.58
C VAL A 46 10.04 7.14 10.84
N PRO A 47 10.60 6.41 9.84
CA PRO A 47 11.31 5.15 10.10
C PRO A 47 12.58 5.31 10.95
N PHE A 48 13.23 6.47 10.94
CA PHE A 48 14.37 6.74 11.81
C PHE A 48 13.92 7.01 13.24
N ALA A 49 12.83 7.76 13.41
CA ALA A 49 12.25 8.04 14.71
C ALA A 49 11.77 6.74 15.38
N ASP A 50 11.03 5.90 14.67
CA ASP A 50 10.60 4.59 15.19
C ASP A 50 11.80 3.76 15.65
N LYS A 51 12.84 3.66 14.82
CA LYS A 51 14.04 2.88 15.14
C LYS A 51 14.83 3.43 16.34
N LEU A 52 14.93 4.75 16.50
CA LEU A 52 15.58 5.39 17.64
C LEU A 52 14.79 5.19 18.94
N LEU A 53 13.47 5.19 18.85
CA LEU A 53 12.57 5.02 19.99
C LEU A 53 12.32 3.55 20.35
N GLY A 54 12.88 2.60 19.58
CA GLY A 54 12.62 1.18 19.76
C GLY A 54 11.19 0.76 19.40
N ILE A 55 10.49 1.57 18.60
CA ILE A 55 9.14 1.27 18.11
C ILE A 55 9.27 0.41 16.85
N ALA A 56 8.41 -0.60 16.73
CA ALA A 56 8.38 -1.48 15.56
C ALA A 56 8.05 -0.76 14.24
N GLY A 57 7.34 0.38 14.34
CA GLY A 57 6.84 1.13 13.19
C GLY A 57 5.58 0.52 12.60
N ALA A 58 5.20 0.91 11.39
CA ALA A 58 4.11 0.29 10.63
C ALA A 58 4.58 -0.98 9.87
N MET A 59 3.66 -1.92 9.63
CA MET A 59 3.98 -3.20 8.97
C MET A 59 4.59 -3.00 7.57
N ASP A 60 3.98 -2.09 6.82
CA ASP A 60 4.36 -1.71 5.47
C ASP A 60 5.39 -0.58 5.46
N GLN A 61 5.92 -0.18 6.61
CA GLN A 61 6.95 0.84 6.64
C GLN A 61 8.21 0.36 5.98
N ARG A 62 8.92 1.31 5.38
CA ARG A 62 10.24 1.08 4.82
C ARG A 62 11.22 0.63 5.92
N PRO A 63 11.74 -0.60 5.90
CA PRO A 63 12.76 -0.99 6.87
C PRO A 63 14.08 -0.27 6.58
N LEU A 64 14.76 0.25 7.60
CA LEU A 64 16.04 0.91 7.45
C LEU A 64 17.16 -0.12 7.21
N SER A 65 18.08 0.20 6.31
CA SER A 65 19.32 -0.55 6.09
C SER A 65 20.49 0.15 6.78
N ILE A 66 21.63 -0.53 6.87
CA ILE A 66 22.87 0.06 7.39
C ILE A 66 23.32 1.32 6.62
N TYR A 67 22.90 1.46 5.36
CA TYR A 67 23.24 2.60 4.50
C TYR A 67 22.27 3.79 4.67
N ASP A 68 21.07 3.58 5.22
CA ASP A 68 20.11 4.67 5.41
C ASP A 68 20.64 5.72 6.40
N TRP A 69 21.36 5.28 7.44
CA TRP A 69 21.91 6.15 8.48
C TRP A 69 23.02 7.09 7.97
N PRO A 70 24.11 6.62 7.34
CA PRO A 70 25.19 7.50 6.91
C PRO A 70 24.91 8.24 5.60
N LEU A 71 23.96 7.77 4.77
CA LEU A 71 23.69 8.39 3.46
C LEU A 71 22.35 9.11 3.44
N ARG A 72 21.24 8.40 3.67
CA ARG A 72 19.89 8.97 3.47
C ARG A 72 19.51 9.99 4.54
N LEU A 73 19.76 9.71 5.82
CA LEU A 73 19.40 10.60 6.93
C LEU A 73 20.06 11.98 6.82
N PRO A 74 21.38 12.12 6.55
CA PRO A 74 22.01 13.43 6.37
C PRO A 74 21.35 14.31 5.31
N PHE A 75 20.93 13.74 4.18
CA PHE A 75 20.26 14.52 3.13
C PHE A 75 18.83 14.90 3.51
N ILE A 76 18.12 14.06 4.28
CA ILE A 76 16.81 14.44 4.86
C ILE A 76 16.99 15.60 5.85
N VAL A 77 17.98 15.51 6.74
CA VAL A 77 18.29 16.57 7.71
C VAL A 77 18.73 17.86 7.01
N TRP A 78 19.50 17.76 5.93
CA TRP A 78 19.90 18.92 5.13
C TRP A 78 18.69 19.61 4.47
N ALA A 79 17.76 18.82 3.91
CA ALA A 79 16.50 19.34 3.39
C ALA A 79 15.65 19.99 4.50
N ALA A 80 15.61 19.40 5.70
CA ALA A 80 14.93 19.98 6.87
C ALA A 80 15.55 21.29 7.34
N ALA A 81 16.89 21.40 7.30
CA ALA A 81 17.61 22.61 7.67
C ALA A 81 17.49 23.72 6.62
N ARG A 82 17.14 23.37 5.37
CA ARG A 82 17.01 24.30 4.24
C ARG A 82 15.77 23.96 3.40
N PRO A 83 14.56 24.04 3.98
CA PRO A 83 13.36 23.56 3.31
C PRO A 83 12.97 24.43 2.10
N SER A 84 13.40 25.69 2.06
CA SER A 84 13.29 26.60 0.90
C SER A 84 14.34 26.36 -0.20
N SER A 85 15.36 25.52 0.05
CA SER A 85 16.39 25.23 -0.95
C SER A 85 15.97 24.11 -1.88
N GLN A 86 15.60 24.46 -3.11
CA GLN A 86 15.25 23.48 -4.15
C GLN A 86 16.35 22.43 -4.36
N MET A 87 17.62 22.83 -4.30
CA MET A 87 18.76 21.91 -4.45
C MET A 87 18.83 20.90 -3.31
N ALA A 88 18.72 21.34 -2.05
CA ALA A 88 18.78 20.45 -0.89
C ALA A 88 17.65 19.41 -0.94
N VAL A 89 16.42 19.86 -1.23
CA VAL A 89 15.24 19.00 -1.35
C VAL A 89 15.38 18.04 -2.54
N MET A 90 15.82 18.52 -3.71
CA MET A 90 16.05 17.69 -4.90
C MET A 90 17.08 16.58 -4.63
N VAL A 91 18.21 16.90 -3.99
CA VAL A 91 19.24 15.90 -3.67
C VAL A 91 18.68 14.84 -2.73
N ALA A 92 17.89 15.23 -1.72
CA ALA A 92 17.22 14.29 -0.83
C ALA A 92 16.25 13.37 -1.57
N HIS A 93 15.48 13.89 -2.54
CA HIS A 93 14.65 13.08 -3.43
C HIS A 93 15.45 12.09 -4.28
N VAL A 94 16.55 12.53 -4.90
CA VAL A 94 17.42 11.66 -5.73
C VAL A 94 17.94 10.50 -4.89
N VAL A 95 18.42 10.78 -3.67
CA VAL A 95 18.90 9.74 -2.75
C VAL A 95 17.77 8.80 -2.38
N ASN A 96 16.56 9.29 -2.09
CA ASN A 96 15.45 8.42 -1.75
C ASN A 96 15.03 7.49 -2.91
N VAL A 97 15.00 8.01 -4.15
CA VAL A 97 14.73 7.24 -5.37
C VAL A 97 15.82 6.18 -5.61
N ILE A 98 17.10 6.50 -5.43
CA ILE A 98 18.20 5.51 -5.57
C ILE A 98 18.00 4.36 -4.59
N PHE A 99 17.67 4.66 -3.34
CA PHE A 99 17.43 3.62 -2.34
C PHE A 99 16.16 2.80 -2.62
N TRP A 100 15.11 3.42 -3.16
CA TRP A 100 13.93 2.69 -3.63
C TRP A 100 14.31 1.73 -4.76
N ALA A 101 15.03 2.21 -5.78
CA ALA A 101 15.47 1.40 -6.90
C ALA A 101 16.37 0.23 -6.47
N ALA A 102 17.28 0.47 -5.52
CA ALA A 102 18.15 -0.56 -4.96
C ALA A 102 17.39 -1.68 -4.21
N ARG A 103 16.12 -1.43 -3.83
CA ARG A 103 15.27 -2.40 -3.14
C ARG A 103 14.28 -3.08 -4.06
N MET A 104 14.08 -2.59 -5.27
CA MET A 104 13.17 -3.21 -6.21
C MET A 104 13.55 -4.68 -6.45
N PRO A 105 12.58 -5.60 -6.33
CA PRO A 105 11.13 -5.37 -6.24
C PRO A 105 10.59 -5.55 -4.81
N ALA A 106 11.47 -5.70 -3.81
CA ALA A 106 11.12 -5.85 -2.41
C ALA A 106 10.75 -4.48 -1.79
N VAL A 107 9.72 -3.85 -2.35
CA VAL A 107 9.16 -2.56 -1.93
C VAL A 107 7.65 -2.67 -1.90
N TRP A 108 7.01 -1.92 -1.02
CA TRP A 108 5.56 -1.79 -0.94
C TRP A 108 5.00 -0.97 -2.11
N ASP A 109 3.75 -1.21 -2.48
CA ASP A 109 3.13 -0.59 -3.66
C ASP A 109 3.11 0.94 -3.55
N TYR A 110 2.85 1.46 -2.36
CA TYR A 110 2.89 2.90 -2.11
C TYR A 110 4.29 3.51 -2.25
N MET A 111 5.36 2.72 -2.10
CA MET A 111 6.73 3.21 -2.30
C MET A 111 6.99 3.52 -3.77
N CYS A 112 6.36 2.82 -4.70
CA CYS A 112 6.37 3.19 -6.10
C CYS A 112 5.64 4.52 -6.32
N TRP A 113 4.51 4.75 -5.65
CA TRP A 113 3.78 6.01 -5.73
C TRP A 113 4.60 7.18 -5.17
N VAL A 114 5.31 6.91 -4.07
CA VAL A 114 6.31 7.82 -3.49
C VAL A 114 7.40 8.11 -4.51
N ALA A 115 8.08 7.10 -5.05
CA ALA A 115 9.17 7.27 -5.99
C ALA A 115 8.74 8.04 -7.26
N LEU A 116 7.55 7.75 -7.82
CA LEU A 116 7.01 8.49 -8.96
C LEU A 116 6.71 9.96 -8.62
N THR A 117 6.23 10.24 -7.40
CA THR A 117 6.07 11.60 -6.89
C THR A 117 7.41 12.34 -6.83
N GLU A 118 8.44 11.67 -6.32
CA GLU A 118 9.79 12.24 -6.16
C GLU A 118 10.49 12.46 -7.51
N LEU A 119 10.35 11.51 -8.44
CA LEU A 119 10.80 11.65 -9.83
C LEU A 119 10.12 12.84 -10.52
N THR A 120 8.82 13.05 -10.24
CA THR A 120 8.08 14.21 -10.76
C THR A 120 8.65 15.52 -10.20
N TYR A 121 9.03 15.56 -8.92
CA TYR A 121 9.69 16.71 -8.31
C TYR A 121 11.07 16.98 -8.93
N ILE A 122 11.91 15.94 -9.02
CA ILE A 122 13.25 16.01 -9.62
C ILE A 122 13.17 16.56 -11.06
N ALA A 123 12.25 16.02 -11.87
CA ALA A 123 12.05 16.48 -13.25
C ALA A 123 11.54 17.94 -13.32
N ALA A 124 10.71 18.37 -12.36
CA ALA A 124 10.24 19.75 -12.29
C ALA A 124 11.39 20.73 -12.02
N VAL A 125 12.30 20.39 -11.09
CA VAL A 125 13.49 21.19 -10.75
C VAL A 125 14.46 21.25 -11.93
N PHE A 126 14.85 20.12 -12.52
CA PHE A 126 15.82 20.09 -13.63
C PHE A 126 15.36 20.89 -14.84
N GLY A 127 14.07 20.87 -15.15
CA GLY A 127 13.61 21.61 -16.29
C GLY A 127 13.58 23.13 -16.06
N CYS A 128 13.80 23.65 -14.84
CA CYS A 128 13.38 25.00 -14.40
C CYS A 128 14.30 26.09 -14.93
N ALA A 129 13.75 26.99 -15.75
CA ALA A 129 14.43 28.22 -16.13
C ALA A 129 14.35 29.20 -14.95
N LYS A 130 15.33 30.11 -14.83
CA LYS A 130 15.52 31.04 -13.69
C LYS A 130 14.29 31.89 -13.30
N ASN A 131 13.25 31.98 -14.13
CA ASN A 131 12.06 32.83 -13.93
C ASN A 131 10.72 32.07 -13.90
N GLN A 132 10.70 30.73 -13.85
CA GLN A 132 9.44 29.98 -13.80
C GLN A 132 9.09 29.52 -12.37
N ALA A 133 7.83 29.70 -11.98
CA ALA A 133 7.29 29.17 -10.73
C ALA A 133 7.35 27.63 -10.74
N LEU A 134 8.23 27.06 -9.92
CA LEU A 134 8.48 25.62 -9.83
C LEU A 134 7.23 24.86 -9.37
N MET A 135 6.64 25.30 -8.26
CA MET A 135 5.55 24.57 -7.62
C MET A 135 4.26 24.71 -8.42
N ARG A 136 3.82 25.95 -8.66
CA ARG A 136 2.56 26.23 -9.38
C ARG A 136 2.61 25.81 -10.84
N GLY A 137 3.73 26.10 -11.50
CA GLY A 137 3.85 25.95 -12.94
C GLY A 137 4.20 24.54 -13.38
N ARG A 138 4.70 23.65 -12.51
CA ARG A 138 5.29 22.40 -13.00
C ARG A 138 5.03 21.22 -12.10
N PHE A 139 5.38 21.34 -10.83
CA PHE A 139 5.29 20.22 -9.91
C PHE A 139 3.84 19.92 -9.53
N LEU A 140 3.12 20.88 -8.93
CA LEU A 140 1.77 20.67 -8.39
C LEU A 140 0.76 20.13 -9.41
N PRO A 141 0.63 20.69 -10.63
CA PRO A 141 -0.33 20.16 -11.61
C PRO A 141 -0.02 18.72 -12.04
N SER A 142 1.27 18.41 -12.18
CA SER A 142 1.73 17.08 -12.63
C SER A 142 1.56 16.03 -11.56
N VAL A 143 1.99 16.33 -10.32
CA VAL A 143 1.90 15.39 -9.20
C VAL A 143 0.45 15.17 -8.75
N LYS A 144 -0.42 16.19 -8.80
CA LYS A 144 -1.86 16.01 -8.54
C LYS A 144 -2.48 15.05 -9.54
N ALA A 145 -2.21 15.27 -10.83
CA ALA A 145 -2.71 14.39 -11.87
C ALA A 145 -2.19 12.95 -11.70
N LEU A 146 -0.90 12.79 -11.40
CA LEU A 146 -0.30 11.50 -11.07
C LEU A 146 -1.03 10.80 -9.91
N LEU A 147 -1.19 11.48 -8.77
CA LEU A 147 -1.83 10.88 -7.59
C LEU A 147 -3.29 10.52 -7.85
N ILE A 148 -4.05 11.37 -8.55
CA ILE A 148 -5.42 11.05 -8.96
C ILE A 148 -5.43 9.79 -9.84
N THR A 149 -4.54 9.69 -10.84
CA THR A 149 -4.39 8.49 -11.68
C THR A 149 -4.06 7.26 -10.86
N LEU A 150 -3.16 7.37 -9.87
CA LEU A 150 -2.76 6.27 -9.02
C LEU A 150 -3.90 5.81 -8.10
N TYR A 151 -4.66 6.71 -7.48
CA TYR A 151 -5.86 6.38 -6.73
C TYR A 151 -6.91 5.69 -7.59
N PHE A 152 -7.17 6.20 -8.81
CA PHE A 152 -8.06 5.51 -9.76
C PHE A 152 -7.55 4.12 -10.10
N SER A 153 -6.24 3.93 -10.26
CA SER A 153 -5.67 2.61 -10.56
C SER A 153 -5.87 1.61 -9.40
N ALA A 154 -5.71 2.03 -8.15
CA ALA A 154 -5.94 1.17 -6.99
C ALA A 154 -7.41 0.72 -6.88
N ALA A 155 -8.34 1.62 -7.16
CA ALA A 155 -9.78 1.33 -7.19
C ALA A 155 -10.14 0.40 -8.36
N PHE A 156 -9.58 0.68 -9.53
CA PHE A 156 -9.82 -0.10 -10.75
C PHE A 156 -9.45 -1.57 -10.57
N TRP A 157 -8.28 -1.86 -9.99
CA TRP A 157 -7.81 -3.23 -9.80
C TRP A 157 -8.59 -4.06 -8.76
N LYS A 158 -9.59 -3.46 -8.11
CA LYS A 158 -10.55 -4.16 -7.25
C LYS A 158 -11.78 -4.66 -8.02
N LEU A 159 -11.89 -4.33 -9.31
CA LEU A 159 -12.95 -4.82 -10.18
C LEU A 159 -12.61 -6.22 -10.72
N THR A 160 -12.37 -7.16 -9.81
CA THR A 160 -12.09 -8.58 -10.11
C THR A 160 -13.20 -9.46 -9.56
N THR A 161 -13.37 -10.64 -10.15
CA THR A 161 -14.33 -11.63 -9.63
C THR A 161 -13.98 -12.06 -8.20
N GLY A 162 -12.69 -12.19 -7.88
CA GLY A 162 -12.23 -12.56 -6.54
C GLY A 162 -12.37 -11.45 -5.51
N PHE A 163 -12.21 -10.18 -5.88
CA PHE A 163 -12.43 -9.09 -4.94
C PHE A 163 -13.92 -8.86 -4.66
N LEU A 164 -14.76 -9.00 -5.68
CA LEU A 164 -16.21 -8.76 -5.56
C LEU A 164 -16.98 -9.95 -4.98
N ASP A 165 -16.40 -11.14 -4.96
CA ASP A 165 -16.92 -12.25 -4.15
C ASP A 165 -16.54 -12.00 -2.69
N PRO A 166 -17.51 -11.66 -1.81
CA PRO A 166 -17.19 -11.37 -0.43
C PRO A 166 -16.50 -12.57 0.23
N LYS A 167 -16.84 -13.81 -0.14
CA LYS A 167 -16.26 -15.03 0.43
C LYS A 167 -14.79 -15.20 0.16
N VAL A 168 -14.15 -14.46 -0.73
CA VAL A 168 -12.71 -14.56 -0.98
C VAL A 168 -12.06 -13.18 -1.11
N SER A 169 -12.76 -12.13 -0.65
CA SER A 169 -12.30 -10.76 -0.79
C SER A 169 -11.41 -10.32 0.37
N CYS A 170 -10.33 -9.60 0.05
CA CYS A 170 -9.56 -8.85 1.05
C CYS A 170 -10.46 -7.86 1.81
N ALA A 171 -11.45 -7.25 1.16
CA ALA A 171 -12.31 -6.25 1.80
C ALA A 171 -13.03 -6.79 3.03
N ALA A 172 -13.55 -8.02 2.97
CA ALA A 172 -14.24 -8.62 4.09
C ALA A 172 -13.28 -8.89 5.27
N THR A 173 -12.05 -9.31 4.97
CA THR A 173 -11.01 -9.50 6.00
C THR A 173 -10.68 -8.19 6.70
N LEU A 174 -10.43 -7.13 5.92
CA LEU A 174 -10.16 -5.78 6.43
C LEU A 174 -11.32 -5.22 7.27
N VAL A 175 -12.56 -5.42 6.82
CA VAL A 175 -13.76 -4.99 7.55
C VAL A 175 -13.99 -5.82 8.82
N ALA A 176 -13.65 -7.11 8.84
CA ALA A 176 -13.69 -7.92 10.05
C ALA A 176 -12.66 -7.44 11.09
N GLU A 177 -11.44 -7.10 10.66
CA GLU A 177 -10.40 -6.53 11.51
C GLU A 177 -10.80 -5.16 12.07
N LEU A 178 -11.30 -4.27 11.20
CA LEU A 178 -11.84 -2.98 11.61
C LEU A 178 -13.02 -3.15 12.60
N SER A 179 -13.89 -4.13 12.38
CA SER A 179 -15.02 -4.43 13.27
C SER A 179 -14.55 -4.96 14.63
N ALA A 180 -13.46 -5.72 14.67
CA ALA A 180 -12.85 -6.16 15.92
C ALA A 180 -12.35 -4.98 16.74
N ALA A 181 -11.76 -3.98 16.10
CA ALA A 181 -11.37 -2.74 16.75
C ALA A 181 -12.61 -1.93 17.19
N LEU A 182 -13.58 -1.69 16.30
CA LEU A 182 -14.68 -0.74 16.59
C LEU A 182 -15.72 -1.31 17.55
N PHE A 183 -16.11 -2.56 17.35
CA PHE A 183 -17.24 -3.16 18.06
C PHE A 183 -16.78 -4.20 19.09
N GLY A 184 -15.77 -5.01 18.73
CA GLY A 184 -15.37 -6.17 19.51
C GLY A 184 -16.58 -7.07 19.80
N ALA A 185 -16.62 -7.67 20.99
CA ALA A 185 -17.71 -8.59 21.38
C ALA A 185 -19.08 -7.91 21.59
N ARG A 186 -19.20 -6.58 21.48
CA ARG A 186 -20.48 -5.86 21.68
C ARG A 186 -21.50 -6.15 20.58
N VAL A 187 -21.02 -6.49 19.38
CA VAL A 187 -21.85 -6.97 18.28
C VAL A 187 -21.61 -8.48 18.19
N PRO A 188 -22.63 -9.34 18.19
CA PRO A 188 -22.40 -10.77 17.98
C PRO A 188 -21.82 -11.02 16.58
N ALA A 189 -20.71 -11.74 16.49
CA ALA A 189 -20.03 -12.05 15.23
C ALA A 189 -20.92 -12.79 14.23
N SER A 190 -21.90 -13.56 14.71
CA SER A 190 -22.90 -14.29 13.92
C SER A 190 -24.18 -13.50 13.65
N SER A 191 -24.28 -12.25 14.08
CA SER A 191 -25.46 -11.42 13.86
C SER A 191 -25.69 -11.13 12.38
N SER A 192 -26.95 -10.88 12.00
CA SER A 192 -27.28 -10.47 10.63
C SER A 192 -26.62 -9.14 10.23
N PHE A 193 -26.39 -8.24 11.19
CA PHE A 193 -25.63 -7.01 10.95
C PHE A 193 -24.18 -7.33 10.56
N ALA A 194 -23.47 -8.15 11.34
CA ALA A 194 -22.09 -8.54 11.04
C ALA A 194 -21.98 -9.23 9.67
N ARG A 195 -22.87 -10.19 9.38
CA ARG A 195 -22.92 -10.86 8.06
C ARG A 195 -23.19 -9.89 6.92
N GLY A 196 -24.14 -8.97 7.08
CA GLY A 196 -24.45 -7.96 6.07
C GLY A 196 -23.29 -7.00 5.84
N LEU A 197 -22.55 -6.65 6.91
CA LEU A 197 -21.37 -5.82 6.83
C LEU A 197 -20.24 -6.49 6.02
N LEU A 198 -19.95 -7.77 6.27
CA LEU A 198 -18.95 -8.51 5.47
C LEU A 198 -19.39 -8.72 4.02
N ALA A 199 -20.66 -9.11 3.80
CA ALA A 199 -21.18 -9.36 2.46
C ALA A 199 -21.15 -8.10 1.56
N SER A 200 -21.31 -6.92 2.15
CA SER A 200 -21.26 -5.65 1.42
C SER A 200 -19.87 -4.99 1.39
N ALA A 201 -18.89 -5.53 2.11
CA ALA A 201 -17.55 -4.94 2.22
C ALA A 201 -16.89 -4.68 0.86
N PRO A 202 -16.90 -5.61 -0.13
CA PRO A 202 -16.30 -5.34 -1.44
C PRO A 202 -16.86 -4.09 -2.12
N ALA A 203 -18.19 -3.95 -2.14
CA ALA A 203 -18.86 -2.82 -2.77
C ALA A 203 -18.54 -1.50 -2.05
N GLN A 204 -18.54 -1.51 -0.71
CA GLN A 204 -18.19 -0.34 0.09
C GLN A 204 -16.77 0.16 -0.23
N ILE A 205 -15.78 -0.76 -0.29
CA ILE A 205 -14.39 -0.42 -0.59
C ILE A 205 -14.22 0.10 -2.02
N VAL A 206 -14.85 -0.54 -3.01
CA VAL A 206 -14.83 -0.04 -4.40
C VAL A 206 -15.40 1.37 -4.48
N ILE A 207 -16.56 1.62 -3.85
CA ILE A 207 -17.22 2.93 -3.86
C ILE A 207 -16.32 4.00 -3.25
N ILE A 208 -15.78 3.78 -2.04
CA ILE A 208 -14.94 4.80 -1.37
C ILE A 208 -13.64 5.05 -2.14
N GLU A 209 -13.03 4.02 -2.71
CA GLU A 209 -11.79 4.17 -3.47
C GLU A 209 -11.98 4.84 -4.83
N PHE A 210 -13.16 4.74 -5.46
CA PHE A 210 -13.49 5.58 -6.62
C PHE A 210 -13.93 6.99 -6.21
N LEU A 211 -14.55 7.14 -5.03
CA LEU A 211 -15.02 8.43 -4.53
C LEU A 211 -13.85 9.38 -4.24
N VAL A 212 -12.79 8.90 -3.58
CA VAL A 212 -11.61 9.72 -3.25
C VAL A 212 -11.00 10.42 -4.48
N PRO A 213 -10.54 9.72 -5.55
CA PRO A 213 -9.98 10.36 -6.73
C PRO A 213 -11.00 11.20 -7.50
N SER A 214 -12.28 10.81 -7.50
CA SER A 214 -13.34 11.62 -8.13
C SER A 214 -13.53 12.97 -7.43
N LEU A 215 -13.51 12.97 -6.09
CA LEU A 215 -13.52 14.20 -5.30
C LEU A 215 -12.20 14.97 -5.46
N LEU A 216 -11.06 14.30 -5.53
CA LEU A 216 -9.77 14.96 -5.81
C LEU A 216 -9.71 15.57 -7.21
N LEU A 217 -10.55 15.12 -8.15
CA LEU A 217 -10.68 15.73 -9.46
C LEU A 217 -11.65 16.93 -9.44
N ALA A 218 -12.75 16.82 -8.69
CA ALA A 218 -13.83 17.81 -8.72
C ALA A 218 -13.71 18.91 -7.64
N LYS A 219 -13.40 18.54 -6.39
CA LYS A 219 -13.46 19.41 -5.20
C LYS A 219 -12.42 18.97 -4.15
N HIS A 220 -11.17 19.43 -4.30
CA HIS A 220 -10.05 19.08 -3.41
C HIS A 220 -10.38 19.23 -1.92
N ARG A 221 -11.07 20.32 -1.55
CA ARG A 221 -11.43 20.65 -0.17
C ARG A 221 -12.32 19.59 0.49
N SER A 222 -13.25 19.02 -0.26
CA SER A 222 -14.12 17.93 0.23
C SER A 222 -13.42 16.57 0.14
N ALA A 223 -12.51 16.41 -0.82
CA ALA A 223 -11.77 15.17 -1.02
C ALA A 223 -10.82 14.85 0.14
N VAL A 224 -10.11 15.86 0.65
CA VAL A 224 -9.09 15.68 1.70
C VAL A 224 -9.68 15.07 2.99
N PRO A 225 -10.80 15.57 3.56
CA PRO A 225 -11.46 14.93 4.69
C PRO A 225 -11.89 13.47 4.42
N VAL A 226 -12.40 13.18 3.21
CA VAL A 226 -12.82 11.82 2.83
C VAL A 226 -11.61 10.90 2.73
N ALA A 227 -10.52 11.34 2.11
CA ALA A 227 -9.27 10.60 2.03
C ALA A 227 -8.67 10.36 3.43
N LEU A 228 -8.70 11.36 4.32
CA LEU A 228 -8.25 11.23 5.71
C LEU A 228 -9.09 10.23 6.48
N ALA A 229 -10.42 10.28 6.34
CA ALA A 229 -11.31 9.31 6.99
C ALA A 229 -11.01 7.89 6.50
N PHE A 230 -10.85 7.69 5.19
CA PHE A 230 -10.48 6.40 4.62
C PHE A 230 -9.14 5.87 5.18
N HIS A 231 -8.07 6.68 5.14
CA HIS A 231 -6.76 6.28 5.68
C HIS A 231 -6.77 6.13 7.21
N PHE A 232 -7.60 6.88 7.92
CA PHE A 232 -7.79 6.70 9.35
C PHE A 232 -8.37 5.32 9.65
N LEU A 233 -9.41 4.89 8.93
CA LEU A 233 -9.99 3.55 9.10
C LEU A 233 -8.96 2.45 8.82
N ILE A 234 -8.07 2.65 7.82
CA ILE A 234 -6.95 1.73 7.58
C ILE A 234 -6.00 1.66 8.77
N ASN A 235 -5.69 2.81 9.38
CA ASN A 235 -4.81 2.88 10.55
C ASN A 235 -5.41 2.23 11.81
N LEU A 236 -6.73 1.98 11.84
CA LEU A 236 -7.39 1.30 12.95
C LEU A 236 -7.33 -0.23 12.86
N MET A 237 -6.91 -0.80 11.72
CA MET A 237 -6.88 -2.26 11.54
C MET A 237 -5.69 -2.87 12.28
N PRO A 238 -5.87 -3.81 13.23
CA PRO A 238 -4.78 -4.28 14.08
C PRO A 238 -3.67 -5.01 13.34
N VAL A 239 -4.00 -5.89 12.39
CA VAL A 239 -3.04 -6.81 11.77
C VAL A 239 -2.60 -6.32 10.39
N THR A 240 -3.56 -5.91 9.57
CA THR A 240 -3.34 -5.38 8.22
C THR A 240 -2.96 -3.89 8.22
N TYR A 241 -2.21 -3.46 9.24
CA TYR A 241 -1.86 -2.06 9.44
C TYR A 241 -0.96 -1.51 8.31
N ALA A 242 -1.59 -0.91 7.30
CA ALA A 242 -0.91 -0.18 6.22
C ALA A 242 -0.60 1.26 6.64
N GLY A 243 0.02 1.42 7.81
CA GLY A 243 0.36 2.73 8.40
C GLY A 243 1.34 3.53 7.56
N GLY A 244 2.32 2.85 6.95
CA GLY A 244 3.30 3.41 6.04
C GLY A 244 2.64 4.02 4.80
N PHE A 245 1.68 3.31 4.20
CA PHE A 245 0.89 3.83 3.09
C PHE A 245 0.04 5.03 3.52
N SER A 246 -0.69 4.91 4.62
CA SER A 246 -1.58 5.97 5.11
C SER A 246 -0.82 7.25 5.47
N ILE A 247 0.34 7.16 6.12
CA ILE A 247 1.15 8.34 6.40
C ILE A 247 1.77 8.93 5.13
N ALA A 248 2.22 8.08 4.19
CA ALA A 248 2.75 8.55 2.92
C ALA A 248 1.69 9.33 2.13
N MET A 249 0.44 8.86 2.11
CA MET A 249 -0.66 9.55 1.45
C MET A 249 -1.06 10.81 2.20
N CYS A 250 -1.16 10.77 3.54
CA CYS A 250 -1.44 11.94 4.38
C CYS A 250 -0.43 13.07 4.13
N CYS A 251 0.87 12.77 4.06
CA CYS A 251 1.90 13.77 3.74
C CYS A 251 1.75 14.36 2.32
N ARG A 252 1.07 13.66 1.40
CA ARG A 252 0.81 14.14 0.03
C ARG A 252 -0.50 14.92 -0.10
N LEU A 253 -1.39 14.87 0.89
CA LEU A 253 -2.62 15.67 0.87
C LEU A 253 -2.34 17.18 0.94
N VAL A 254 -1.16 17.59 1.44
CA VAL A 254 -0.67 18.97 1.37
C VAL A 254 -0.67 19.52 -0.07
N LEU A 255 -0.46 18.65 -1.07
CA LEU A 255 -0.48 19.03 -2.48
C LEU A 255 -1.87 19.54 -2.88
N PHE A 256 -2.93 18.94 -2.34
CA PHE A 256 -4.33 19.26 -2.63
C PHE A 256 -4.88 20.38 -1.74
N LEU A 257 -4.33 20.54 -0.54
CA LEU A 257 -4.73 21.57 0.43
C LEU A 257 -3.51 22.35 0.95
N PRO A 258 -2.85 23.14 0.08
CA PRO A 258 -1.67 23.90 0.47
C PRO A 258 -1.99 25.02 1.45
N GLY A 259 -1.00 25.35 2.28
CA GLY A 259 -1.03 26.25 3.42
C GLY A 259 -1.59 25.63 4.69
N SER A 260 -1.89 24.33 4.69
CA SER A 260 -2.42 23.62 5.86
C SER A 260 -1.44 23.58 7.03
N LEU A 261 -0.16 23.28 6.77
CA LEU A 261 0.84 23.16 7.83
C LEU A 261 1.18 24.54 8.39
N ARG A 262 1.30 25.53 7.49
CA ARG A 262 1.54 26.91 7.88
C ARG A 262 0.37 27.49 8.67
N ALA A 263 -0.87 27.29 8.22
CA ALA A 263 -2.04 27.75 8.98
C ALA A 263 -2.12 27.08 10.36
N ALA A 264 -1.77 25.81 10.48
CA ALA A 264 -1.69 25.11 11.76
C ALA A 264 -0.66 25.73 12.72
N TYR A 265 0.48 26.21 12.20
CA TYR A 265 1.55 26.84 12.98
C TYR A 265 1.25 28.33 13.29
N ASP A 266 0.89 29.10 12.26
CA ASP A 266 0.71 30.55 12.32
C ASP A 266 -0.58 30.96 13.04
N ALA A 267 -1.60 30.09 13.13
CA ALA A 267 -2.91 30.48 13.67
C ALA A 267 -2.83 30.92 15.14
N PRO A 268 -2.99 32.23 15.45
CA PRO A 268 -3.34 32.67 16.79
C PRO A 268 -4.82 32.27 16.99
N ALA A 269 -5.03 31.08 17.54
CA ALA A 269 -6.29 30.59 18.09
C ALA A 269 -7.59 31.10 17.41
N ARG A 270 -8.09 30.39 16.40
CA ARG A 270 -9.55 30.30 16.23
C ARG A 270 -10.05 29.24 17.22
N PRO A 271 -10.61 29.62 18.38
CA PRO A 271 -10.95 28.68 19.44
C PRO A 271 -11.95 27.62 18.97
N ALA A 272 -12.84 27.94 18.03
CA ALA A 272 -13.86 27.00 17.54
C ALA A 272 -13.25 25.79 16.79
N ALA A 273 -12.30 26.01 15.87
CA ALA A 273 -11.64 24.93 15.14
C ALA A 273 -10.77 24.06 16.07
N ARG A 274 -10.02 24.70 16.99
CA ARG A 274 -9.27 23.98 18.05
C ARG A 274 -10.21 23.15 18.94
N ARG A 275 -11.33 23.72 19.39
CA ARG A 275 -12.29 23.03 20.26
C ARG A 275 -12.96 21.82 19.60
N ALA A 276 -13.16 21.83 18.27
CA ALA A 276 -13.77 20.71 17.57
C ALA A 276 -12.76 19.62 17.17
N CYS A 277 -11.58 20.01 16.67
CA CYS A 277 -10.61 19.06 16.12
C CYS A 277 -9.69 18.46 17.20
N VAL A 278 -9.45 19.13 18.33
CA VAL A 278 -8.63 18.57 19.43
C VAL A 278 -9.29 17.35 20.09
N PRO A 279 -10.59 17.36 20.45
CA PRO A 279 -11.23 16.17 21.00
C PRO A 279 -11.24 15.01 20.00
N LEU A 280 -11.44 15.27 18.71
CA LEU A 280 -11.39 14.23 17.67
C LEU A 280 -9.99 13.61 17.56
N ALA A 281 -8.94 14.43 17.48
CA ALA A 281 -7.57 13.94 17.44
C ALA A 281 -7.18 13.19 18.72
N PHE A 282 -7.60 13.70 19.88
CA PHE A 282 -7.36 13.05 21.17
C PHE A 282 -8.14 11.73 21.31
N SER A 283 -9.38 11.67 20.82
CA SER A 283 -10.20 10.46 20.84
C SER A 283 -9.62 9.42 19.90
N ALA A 284 -9.17 9.83 18.72
CA ALA A 284 -8.45 8.98 17.78
C ALA A 284 -7.13 8.47 18.37
N LEU A 285 -6.38 9.33 19.06
CA LEU A 285 -5.15 8.96 19.75
C LEU A 285 -5.41 7.94 20.86
N LEU A 286 -6.37 8.22 21.75
CA LEU A 286 -6.74 7.34 22.84
C LEU A 286 -7.27 6.00 22.33
N TYR A 287 -8.03 6.03 21.24
CA TYR A 287 -8.54 4.84 20.59
C TYR A 287 -7.41 3.99 20.02
N ILE A 288 -6.45 4.58 19.30
CA ILE A 288 -5.27 3.87 18.79
C ILE A 288 -4.47 3.25 19.95
N TYR A 289 -4.21 4.03 21.00
CA TYR A 289 -3.50 3.56 22.20
C TYR A 289 -4.19 2.36 22.85
N ALA A 290 -5.49 2.48 23.10
CA ALA A 290 -6.27 1.45 23.78
C ALA A 290 -6.32 0.14 22.99
N HIS A 291 -6.24 0.20 21.66
CA HIS A 291 -6.32 -0.99 20.80
C HIS A 291 -4.97 -1.62 20.49
N ARG A 292 -3.86 -0.88 20.59
CA ARG A 292 -2.52 -1.38 20.23
C ARG A 292 -1.53 -1.48 21.37
N ALA A 293 -1.85 -0.90 22.53
CA ALA A 293 -0.91 -0.74 23.65
C ALA A 293 0.41 -0.02 23.29
N ALA A 294 0.55 0.51 22.07
CA ALA A 294 1.73 1.20 21.56
C ALA A 294 1.32 2.28 20.55
N PHE A 295 2.13 3.34 20.48
CA PHE A 295 2.07 4.34 19.42
C PHE A 295 3.27 4.15 18.50
N ASP A 296 3.05 4.13 17.18
CA ASP A 296 4.11 4.38 16.21
C ASP A 296 4.13 5.85 15.80
N THR A 297 5.30 6.31 15.36
CA THR A 297 5.47 7.72 14.97
C THR A 297 4.69 8.07 13.70
N ALA A 298 4.33 7.08 12.87
CA ALA A 298 3.51 7.28 11.68
C ALA A 298 2.07 7.70 12.06
N GLY A 299 1.47 7.03 13.04
CA GLY A 299 0.15 7.33 13.57
C GLY A 299 0.10 8.69 14.25
N LEU A 300 1.11 9.03 15.05
CA LEU A 300 1.23 10.36 15.67
C LEU A 300 1.31 11.46 14.61
N LEU A 301 2.18 11.29 13.61
CA LEU A 301 2.31 12.23 12.51
C LEU A 301 1.00 12.32 11.69
N PHE A 302 0.33 11.18 11.44
CA PHE A 302 -0.94 11.13 10.73
C PHE A 302 -2.01 11.97 11.44
N LEU A 303 -2.12 11.86 12.77
CA LEU A 303 -3.07 12.63 13.56
C LEU A 303 -2.75 14.14 13.54
N GLY A 304 -1.47 14.51 13.68
CA GLY A 304 -1.04 15.90 13.63
C GLY A 304 -1.32 16.56 12.27
N LEU A 305 -0.95 15.89 11.18
CA LEU A 305 -1.21 16.35 9.82
C LEU A 305 -2.72 16.34 9.50
N GLY A 306 -3.43 15.28 9.87
CA GLY A 306 -4.87 15.15 9.70
C GLY A 306 -5.63 16.28 10.41
N TRP A 307 -5.21 16.66 11.62
CA TRP A 307 -5.76 17.81 12.33
C TRP A 307 -5.55 19.12 11.55
N ALA A 308 -4.34 19.35 11.02
CA ALA A 308 -4.03 20.54 10.22
C ALA A 308 -4.87 20.62 8.93
N TYR A 309 -5.02 19.50 8.23
CA TYR A 309 -5.82 19.40 7.02
C TYR A 309 -7.31 19.56 7.27
N LEU A 310 -7.87 18.90 8.29
CA LEU A 310 -9.29 19.03 8.64
C LEU A 310 -9.62 20.45 9.11
N SER A 311 -8.75 21.05 9.92
CA SER A 311 -8.92 22.43 10.37
C SER A 311 -9.03 23.39 9.18
N ARG A 312 -8.13 23.26 8.20
CA ARG A 312 -8.17 24.08 6.99
C ARG A 312 -9.36 23.74 6.09
N ALA A 313 -9.63 22.47 5.84
CA ALA A 313 -10.70 22.03 4.96
C ALA A 313 -12.09 22.43 5.48
N LEU A 314 -12.30 22.45 6.80
CA LEU A 314 -13.61 22.75 7.38
C LEU A 314 -13.79 24.24 7.72
N PHE A 315 -12.74 24.93 8.18
CA PHE A 315 -12.89 26.25 8.80
C PHE A 315 -12.15 27.39 8.10
N GLU A 316 -11.36 27.12 7.07
CA GLU A 316 -10.61 28.13 6.34
C GLU A 316 -10.97 28.16 4.86
N GLU A 317 -10.90 29.34 4.26
CA GLU A 317 -10.91 29.46 2.81
C GLU A 317 -9.55 29.00 2.30
N ALA A 318 -9.53 27.84 1.64
CA ALA A 318 -8.32 27.35 0.98
C ALA A 318 -8.12 28.17 -0.32
N PRO A 319 -6.93 28.74 -0.54
CA PRO A 319 -6.63 29.44 -1.78
C PRO A 319 -6.74 28.46 -2.94
N GLU A 320 -7.55 28.80 -3.95
CA GLU A 320 -7.55 28.06 -5.20
C GLU A 320 -6.26 28.37 -5.96
N ILE A 321 -5.37 27.37 -6.04
CA ILE A 321 -4.20 27.48 -6.90
C ILE A 321 -4.61 27.18 -8.32
N THR A 322 -4.89 28.23 -9.10
CA THR A 322 -5.04 28.13 -10.54
C THR A 322 -3.67 27.88 -11.18
N GLY A 323 -3.54 26.77 -11.90
CA GLY A 323 -2.32 26.43 -12.64
C GLY A 323 -2.22 27.22 -13.94
N SER A 324 -0.98 27.49 -14.38
CA SER A 324 -0.74 28.01 -15.74
C SER A 324 -1.18 26.98 -16.79
N ALA A 325 -1.76 27.44 -17.91
CA ALA A 325 -2.20 26.58 -19.00
C ALA A 325 -1.04 25.90 -19.77
N ASP A 326 0.19 26.41 -19.63
CA ASP A 326 1.35 26.08 -20.47
C ASP A 326 2.11 24.78 -20.06
N VAL A 327 1.49 23.95 -19.21
CA VAL A 327 2.14 22.79 -18.54
C VAL A 327 1.77 21.45 -19.19
N THR A 328 1.17 21.49 -20.37
CA THR A 328 0.46 20.33 -20.95
C THR A 328 1.38 19.14 -21.28
N LEU A 329 2.57 19.35 -21.87
CA LEU A 329 3.41 18.22 -22.30
C LEU A 329 3.99 17.42 -21.13
N ARG A 330 4.50 18.10 -20.09
CA ARG A 330 5.08 17.43 -18.91
C ARG A 330 4.02 16.73 -18.07
N ARG A 331 2.88 17.40 -17.88
CA ARG A 331 1.71 16.79 -17.25
C ARG A 331 1.29 15.53 -17.99
N ARG A 332 1.27 15.55 -19.33
CA ARG A 332 1.01 14.36 -20.16
C ARG A 332 2.05 13.27 -19.92
N ALA A 333 3.34 13.57 -19.91
CA ALA A 333 4.38 12.57 -19.68
C ALA A 333 4.23 11.89 -18.30
N VAL A 334 3.94 12.66 -17.26
CA VAL A 334 3.72 12.13 -15.90
C VAL A 334 2.45 11.28 -15.83
N ILE A 335 1.36 11.72 -16.48
CA ILE A 335 0.12 10.92 -16.59
C ILE A 335 0.39 9.63 -17.37
N VAL A 336 1.10 9.69 -18.49
CA VAL A 336 1.46 8.51 -19.31
C VAL A 336 2.31 7.54 -18.48
N GLY A 337 3.27 8.04 -17.70
CA GLY A 337 4.05 7.23 -16.77
C GLY A 337 3.16 6.59 -15.68
N GLY A 338 2.25 7.38 -15.09
CA GLY A 338 1.28 6.91 -14.12
C GLY A 338 0.31 5.87 -14.69
N ILE A 339 -0.13 6.02 -15.95
CA ILE A 339 -0.96 5.05 -16.66
C ILE A 339 -0.16 3.79 -16.98
N GLY A 340 1.08 3.96 -17.43
CA GLY A 340 2.00 2.88 -17.74
C GLY A 340 2.23 1.98 -16.53
N TYR A 341 2.57 2.57 -15.39
CA TYR A 341 2.71 1.87 -14.12
C TYR A 341 1.39 1.32 -13.59
N GLY A 342 0.38 2.20 -13.49
CA GLY A 342 -0.86 1.91 -12.78
C GLY A 342 -1.79 0.96 -13.51
N PHE A 343 -1.75 0.90 -14.85
CA PHE A 343 -2.67 0.07 -15.64
C PHE A 343 -1.94 -0.86 -16.62
N LEU A 344 -1.01 -0.33 -17.43
CA LEU A 344 -0.40 -1.14 -18.49
C LEU A 344 0.52 -2.24 -17.94
N ALA A 345 1.29 -1.96 -16.88
CA ALA A 345 2.20 -2.95 -16.31
C ALA A 345 1.45 -4.20 -15.78
N PRO A 346 0.35 -4.10 -15.00
CA PRO A 346 -0.47 -5.26 -14.65
C PRO A 346 -1.16 -5.95 -15.85
N ILE A 347 -1.66 -5.20 -16.83
CA ILE A 347 -2.25 -5.76 -18.06
C ILE A 347 -1.24 -6.64 -18.80
N LEU A 348 -0.01 -6.14 -18.95
CA LEU A 348 1.08 -6.87 -19.57
C LEU A 348 1.63 -8.00 -18.68
N GLY A 349 1.33 -7.98 -17.38
CA GLY A 349 1.90 -8.88 -16.37
C GLY A 349 3.36 -8.58 -16.05
N LEU A 350 3.80 -7.33 -16.19
CA LEU A 350 5.16 -6.89 -15.89
C LEU A 350 5.43 -6.66 -14.40
N MET A 351 4.38 -6.47 -13.60
CA MET A 351 4.47 -6.14 -12.18
C MET A 351 3.27 -6.69 -11.41
N ALA A 352 3.54 -7.51 -10.40
CA ALA A 352 2.53 -8.11 -9.53
C ALA A 352 2.64 -7.55 -8.10
N MET A 353 3.80 -7.73 -7.47
CA MET A 353 4.24 -6.90 -6.35
C MET A 353 4.73 -5.54 -6.84
N ALA A 354 4.80 -4.58 -5.91
CA ALA A 354 5.15 -3.19 -6.16
C ALA A 354 4.24 -2.53 -7.23
N SER A 355 2.97 -2.97 -7.34
CA SER A 355 2.03 -2.57 -8.39
C SER A 355 0.76 -1.94 -7.81
N SER A 356 -0.05 -1.29 -8.64
CA SER A 356 -1.34 -0.72 -8.19
C SER A 356 -2.43 -1.76 -7.90
N THR A 357 -2.13 -3.07 -7.93
CA THR A 357 -3.14 -4.13 -7.71
C THR A 357 -3.33 -4.53 -6.24
N MET A 358 -2.84 -3.70 -5.31
CA MET A 358 -2.88 -3.97 -3.86
C MET A 358 -4.28 -4.38 -3.39
N TYR A 359 -4.35 -5.50 -2.66
CA TYR A 359 -5.59 -6.08 -2.14
C TYR A 359 -6.66 -6.43 -3.19
N GLY A 360 -6.41 -6.28 -4.49
CA GLY A 360 -7.40 -6.49 -5.55
C GLY A 360 -7.61 -7.95 -5.95
N ASN A 361 -6.87 -8.88 -5.33
CA ASN A 361 -6.84 -10.31 -5.69
C ASN A 361 -6.62 -10.54 -7.20
N VAL A 362 -5.84 -9.67 -7.86
CA VAL A 362 -5.61 -9.71 -9.31
C VAL A 362 -4.75 -10.91 -9.71
N ARG A 363 -5.27 -11.72 -10.63
CA ARG A 363 -4.54 -12.86 -11.21
C ARG A 363 -3.85 -12.50 -12.50
N GLN A 364 -2.55 -12.27 -12.43
CA GLN A 364 -1.77 -11.93 -13.63
C GLN A 364 -1.13 -13.14 -14.32
N PHE A 365 -1.24 -14.35 -13.79
CA PHE A 365 -0.46 -15.50 -14.27
C PHE A 365 -1.27 -16.77 -14.54
N ASP A 366 -2.61 -16.70 -14.50
CA ASP A 366 -3.47 -17.88 -14.70
C ASP A 366 -3.56 -18.37 -16.16
N GLY A 367 -3.06 -17.58 -17.12
CA GLY A 367 -2.98 -17.95 -18.54
C GLY A 367 -4.30 -17.85 -19.32
N VAL A 368 -5.42 -17.48 -18.70
CA VAL A 368 -6.73 -17.24 -19.38
C VAL A 368 -7.00 -15.77 -19.65
N GLY A 369 -6.20 -14.87 -19.09
CA GLY A 369 -6.42 -13.43 -19.18
C GLY A 369 -6.79 -12.81 -17.84
N GLY A 370 -6.61 -13.53 -16.73
CA GLY A 370 -6.86 -13.04 -15.38
C GLY A 370 -8.33 -13.07 -14.98
N ASN A 371 -8.59 -12.49 -13.80
CA ASN A 371 -9.90 -12.44 -13.16
C ASN A 371 -10.50 -11.02 -13.11
N HIS A 372 -9.92 -10.07 -13.84
CA HIS A 372 -10.40 -8.69 -13.88
C HIS A 372 -11.58 -8.55 -14.86
N LEU A 373 -12.60 -7.78 -14.48
CA LEU A 373 -13.89 -7.76 -15.19
C LEU A 373 -13.88 -6.94 -16.49
N ILE A 374 -12.93 -6.03 -16.64
CA ILE A 374 -12.91 -5.05 -17.76
C ILE A 374 -11.75 -5.27 -18.73
N VAL A 375 -10.58 -5.70 -18.23
CA VAL A 375 -9.35 -5.77 -19.01
C VAL A 375 -8.65 -7.10 -18.74
N PRO A 376 -7.95 -7.67 -19.73
CA PRO A 376 -7.12 -8.84 -19.47
C PRO A 376 -5.90 -8.45 -18.64
N THR A 377 -5.35 -9.42 -17.93
CA THR A 377 -4.05 -9.30 -17.27
C THR A 377 -3.13 -10.44 -17.69
N GLY A 378 -1.82 -10.25 -17.51
CA GLY A 378 -0.85 -11.29 -17.84
C GLY A 378 -0.66 -11.56 -19.34
N LEU A 379 -0.83 -10.54 -20.20
CA LEU A 379 -0.77 -10.75 -21.65
C LEU A 379 0.58 -11.34 -22.11
N LEU A 380 1.70 -10.93 -21.52
CA LEU A 380 3.01 -11.47 -21.88
C LEU A 380 3.16 -12.93 -21.46
N GLN A 381 2.59 -13.32 -20.31
CA GLN A 381 2.56 -14.69 -19.81
C GLN A 381 1.77 -15.58 -20.76
N LYS A 382 0.60 -15.11 -21.20
CA LYS A 382 -0.24 -15.81 -22.17
C LYS A 382 0.49 -15.99 -23.50
N TRP A 383 1.13 -14.93 -24.00
CA TRP A 383 1.88 -14.98 -25.25
C TRP A 383 3.13 -15.87 -25.17
N CYS A 384 3.79 -15.87 -24.02
CA CYS A 384 5.00 -16.64 -23.78
C CYS A 384 4.78 -18.07 -23.28
N ARG A 385 3.52 -18.52 -23.15
CA ARG A 385 3.18 -19.87 -22.65
C ARG A 385 3.88 -20.97 -23.46
N ASP A 386 3.81 -20.87 -24.79
CA ASP A 386 4.32 -21.90 -25.70
C ASP A 386 5.65 -21.50 -26.38
N SER A 387 6.11 -20.27 -26.15
CA SER A 387 7.32 -19.73 -26.78
C SER A 387 8.56 -20.05 -25.95
N ARG A 388 9.57 -20.63 -26.62
CA ARG A 388 10.91 -20.86 -26.06
C ARG A 388 11.89 -19.71 -26.32
N SER A 389 11.41 -18.58 -26.83
CA SER A 389 12.28 -17.44 -27.10
C SER A 389 12.99 -16.96 -25.83
N MET A 390 14.15 -16.31 -26.01
CA MET A 390 14.90 -15.75 -24.88
C MET A 390 14.04 -14.78 -24.06
N LEU A 391 13.21 -13.96 -24.72
CA LEU A 391 12.28 -13.04 -24.08
C LEU A 391 11.22 -13.79 -23.26
N CYS A 392 10.70 -14.89 -23.80
CA CYS A 392 9.73 -15.74 -23.12
C CYS A 392 10.33 -16.66 -22.07
N SER A 393 11.64 -16.84 -22.00
CA SER A 393 12.28 -17.61 -20.93
C SER A 393 12.03 -17.02 -19.53
N GLY A 394 11.65 -15.75 -19.44
CA GLY A 394 11.26 -15.08 -18.20
C GLY A 394 9.78 -15.23 -17.82
N PHE A 395 8.91 -15.48 -18.80
CA PHE A 395 7.44 -15.52 -18.61
C PHE A 395 6.82 -16.89 -18.88
N GLY A 396 7.57 -17.79 -19.51
CA GLY A 396 7.15 -19.12 -19.92
C GLY A 396 7.27 -20.17 -18.81
N GLY A 397 6.81 -21.38 -19.13
CA GLY A 397 6.76 -22.52 -18.21
C GLY A 397 5.41 -22.72 -17.51
N GLY A 398 4.46 -21.81 -17.70
CA GLY A 398 3.09 -21.93 -17.22
C GLY A 398 2.95 -21.90 -15.69
N MET A 399 1.86 -22.47 -15.20
CA MET A 399 1.58 -22.60 -13.77
C MET A 399 2.06 -23.97 -13.26
N VAL A 400 2.52 -24.00 -12.02
CA VAL A 400 2.88 -25.23 -11.31
C VAL A 400 2.23 -25.26 -9.94
N ARG A 401 1.86 -26.46 -9.49
CA ARG A 401 1.46 -26.73 -8.12
C ARG A 401 2.64 -27.29 -7.35
N LEU A 402 3.14 -26.53 -6.39
CA LEU A 402 4.14 -26.95 -5.42
C LEU A 402 3.45 -27.75 -4.30
N GLU A 403 3.88 -28.99 -4.09
CA GLU A 403 3.29 -29.90 -3.11
C GLU A 403 4.03 -29.79 -1.78
N ARG A 404 3.32 -29.60 -0.66
CA ARG A 404 3.95 -29.60 0.68
C ARG A 404 4.60 -30.95 0.95
N LYS A 405 3.88 -32.04 0.69
CA LYS A 405 4.39 -33.41 0.87
C LYS A 405 5.45 -33.72 -0.19
N GLY A 406 6.71 -33.68 0.21
CA GLY A 406 7.87 -33.92 -0.67
C GLY A 406 8.66 -32.65 -1.00
N THR A 407 8.24 -31.49 -0.49
CA THR A 407 9.02 -30.26 -0.50
C THR A 407 9.58 -29.98 0.89
N SER A 408 10.86 -29.61 0.97
CA SER A 408 11.59 -29.26 2.20
C SER A 408 12.60 -28.15 1.92
N GLY A 409 13.03 -27.43 2.96
CA GLY A 409 14.01 -26.33 2.88
C GLY A 409 13.43 -25.05 3.46
N SER A 410 14.26 -24.27 4.19
CA SER A 410 13.78 -23.08 4.90
C SER A 410 13.24 -22.03 3.94
N VAL A 411 13.80 -21.92 2.74
CA VAL A 411 13.31 -20.98 1.72
C VAL A 411 11.85 -21.24 1.35
N PHE A 412 11.47 -22.50 1.16
CA PHE A 412 10.10 -22.85 0.76
C PHE A 412 9.12 -22.72 1.93
N ASP A 413 9.59 -23.05 3.14
CA ASP A 413 8.80 -22.95 4.35
C ASP A 413 8.51 -21.47 4.65
N GLU A 414 9.54 -20.62 4.72
CA GLU A 414 9.42 -19.18 4.99
C GLU A 414 8.59 -18.44 3.93
N LEU A 415 8.88 -18.65 2.64
CA LEU A 415 8.24 -17.85 1.58
C LEU A 415 6.81 -18.29 1.23
N TYR A 416 6.46 -19.54 1.54
CA TYR A 416 5.24 -20.14 1.00
C TYR A 416 4.38 -20.85 2.04
N PHE A 417 4.91 -21.85 2.73
CA PHE A 417 4.08 -22.72 3.56
C PHE A 417 3.79 -22.15 4.95
N LEU A 418 4.68 -21.34 5.51
CA LEU A 418 4.54 -20.69 6.82
C LEU A 418 4.12 -19.23 6.73
N ALA A 419 3.82 -18.72 5.54
CA ALA A 419 3.31 -17.36 5.33
C ALA A 419 1.83 -17.20 5.77
N ASP A 420 1.23 -18.20 6.42
CA ASP A 420 -0.11 -18.10 6.98
C ASP A 420 -0.06 -17.49 8.38
N ILE A 421 -0.62 -16.30 8.50
CA ILE A 421 -0.69 -15.53 9.73
C ILE A 421 -2.14 -15.34 10.20
N THR A 422 -3.05 -16.23 9.78
CA THR A 422 -4.45 -16.21 10.25
C THR A 422 -4.54 -16.18 11.77
N HIS A 423 -3.64 -16.90 12.45
CA HIS A 423 -3.59 -16.96 13.91
C HIS A 423 -3.27 -15.62 14.59
N GLU A 424 -2.68 -14.67 13.85
CA GLU A 424 -2.42 -13.30 14.31
C GLU A 424 -3.68 -12.43 14.27
N GLN A 425 -4.69 -12.80 13.49
CA GLN A 425 -5.92 -12.02 13.39
C GLN A 425 -6.69 -11.94 14.71
N PRO A 426 -7.32 -10.78 15.03
CA PRO A 426 -8.12 -10.63 16.22
C PRO A 426 -9.16 -11.76 16.35
N PRO A 427 -9.35 -12.38 17.53
CA PRO A 427 -10.30 -13.48 17.70
C PRO A 427 -11.72 -13.16 17.23
N TYR A 428 -12.14 -11.90 17.41
CA TYR A 428 -13.44 -11.44 16.94
C TYR A 428 -13.53 -11.43 15.40
N ALA A 429 -12.49 -10.95 14.71
CA ALA A 429 -12.45 -10.95 13.25
C ALA A 429 -12.56 -12.37 12.69
N ARG A 430 -11.79 -13.32 13.26
CA ARG A 430 -11.84 -14.74 12.88
C ARG A 430 -13.24 -15.34 13.08
N LYS A 431 -13.87 -15.09 14.24
CA LYS A 431 -15.24 -15.55 14.51
C LYS A 431 -16.26 -14.97 13.52
N MET A 432 -16.08 -13.72 13.11
CA MET A 432 -16.97 -13.04 12.18
C MET A 432 -16.87 -13.61 10.77
N LEU A 433 -15.64 -13.90 10.33
CA LEU A 433 -15.35 -14.58 9.07
C LEU A 433 -15.95 -16.01 9.09
N ASP A 434 -15.60 -16.80 10.10
CA ASP A 434 -16.10 -18.18 10.25
C ASP A 434 -17.63 -18.26 10.26
N ALA A 435 -18.30 -17.40 11.06
CA ALA A 435 -19.77 -17.34 11.15
C ALA A 435 -20.46 -16.93 9.83
N SER A 436 -19.70 -16.44 8.86
CA SER A 436 -20.20 -16.02 7.56
C SER A 436 -19.80 -17.01 6.45
N ASN A 437 -19.22 -18.17 6.81
CA ASN A 437 -18.69 -19.20 5.90
C ASN A 437 -17.52 -18.72 5.02
N TYR A 438 -16.58 -18.01 5.64
CA TYR A 438 -15.34 -17.51 5.05
C TYR A 438 -14.22 -18.43 5.52
N THR A 439 -13.27 -18.78 4.64
CA THR A 439 -12.07 -19.54 5.06
C THR A 439 -11.29 -18.82 6.16
N GLY A 440 -11.42 -17.49 6.22
CA GLY A 440 -10.77 -16.63 7.19
C GLY A 440 -9.25 -16.63 7.08
N ARG A 441 -8.69 -17.20 6.01
CA ARG A 441 -7.25 -17.38 5.89
C ARG A 441 -6.53 -16.16 5.33
N TYR A 442 -5.49 -15.74 6.04
CA TYR A 442 -4.67 -14.58 5.72
C TYR A 442 -3.21 -14.96 5.49
N PHE A 443 -2.67 -14.59 4.33
CA PHE A 443 -1.31 -14.93 3.92
C PHE A 443 -0.44 -13.69 3.69
N GLU A 444 0.74 -13.65 4.30
CA GLU A 444 1.69 -12.53 4.26
C GLU A 444 2.80 -12.70 3.22
N PHE A 445 2.43 -13.13 2.02
CA PHE A 445 3.40 -13.43 0.98
C PHE A 445 4.32 -12.25 0.62
N TYR A 446 3.84 -11.02 0.75
CA TYR A 446 4.58 -9.80 0.44
C TYR A 446 5.54 -9.43 1.56
N ALA A 447 5.12 -9.55 2.82
CA ALA A 447 6.03 -9.37 3.96
C ALA A 447 7.13 -10.43 3.92
N ALA A 448 6.76 -11.71 3.82
CA ALA A 448 7.71 -12.82 3.75
C ALA A 448 8.78 -12.61 2.67
N ARG A 449 8.40 -12.05 1.51
CA ARG A 449 9.34 -11.72 0.42
C ARG A 449 10.15 -10.45 0.68
N ASN A 450 9.53 -9.37 1.17
CA ASN A 450 10.22 -8.11 1.46
C ASN A 450 11.29 -8.25 2.53
N TYR A 451 11.08 -9.18 3.47
CA TYR A 451 11.97 -9.44 4.58
C TYR A 451 12.82 -10.70 4.38
N PHE A 452 12.68 -11.39 3.25
CA PHE A 452 13.49 -12.56 2.92
C PHE A 452 14.99 -12.22 2.88
N ASP A 453 15.84 -13.07 3.46
CA ASP A 453 17.29 -12.86 3.66
C ASP A 453 17.66 -11.69 4.61
N ARG A 454 16.67 -11.10 5.29
CA ARG A 454 16.87 -10.04 6.28
C ARG A 454 16.55 -10.59 7.65
N GLY A 455 17.38 -11.54 8.11
CA GLY A 455 17.05 -12.47 9.21
C GLY A 455 16.60 -11.85 10.54
N LYS A 456 16.84 -10.56 10.78
CA LYS A 456 16.32 -9.83 11.96
C LYS A 456 15.14 -8.90 11.64
N ASP A 457 14.91 -8.57 10.38
CA ASP A 457 13.92 -7.58 9.97
C ASP A 457 12.52 -8.20 9.86
N HIS A 458 12.40 -9.47 9.46
CA HIS A 458 11.10 -10.14 9.40
C HIS A 458 10.46 -10.19 10.79
N GLY A 459 11.14 -10.77 11.78
CA GLY A 459 10.63 -10.79 13.16
C GLY A 459 10.51 -9.41 13.82
N ALA A 460 11.05 -8.35 13.20
CA ALA A 460 11.04 -6.99 13.71
C ALA A 460 10.03 -6.05 13.03
N THR A 461 9.08 -6.58 12.25
CA THR A 461 7.96 -5.77 11.75
C THR A 461 6.95 -5.53 12.86
N ALA A 462 6.08 -4.51 12.71
CA ALA A 462 4.95 -4.27 13.62
C ALA A 462 4.16 -5.55 13.95
N LEU A 463 3.86 -6.31 12.89
CA LEU A 463 3.10 -7.56 12.97
C LEU A 463 3.74 -8.59 13.93
N HIS A 464 5.08 -8.68 13.94
CA HIS A 464 5.78 -9.68 14.74
C HIS A 464 6.36 -9.11 16.06
N ASN A 465 6.64 -7.81 16.13
CA ASN A 465 7.20 -7.14 17.31
C ASN A 465 6.18 -6.82 18.40
N GLU A 466 4.89 -6.63 18.08
CA GLU A 466 3.87 -6.44 19.12
C GLU A 466 3.79 -7.66 20.06
N LYS A 467 4.35 -8.81 19.66
CA LYS A 467 4.52 -10.02 20.48
C LYS A 467 5.60 -9.92 21.57
N ALA A 468 6.53 -8.97 21.46
CA ALA A 468 7.62 -8.84 22.43
C ALA A 468 7.11 -8.39 23.82
N GLY A 469 5.88 -7.86 23.91
CA GLY A 469 5.20 -7.61 25.17
C GLY A 469 4.08 -8.61 25.41
N ASP A 470 4.36 -9.82 25.91
CA ASP A 470 3.44 -10.80 26.55
C ASP A 470 2.05 -11.12 25.91
N VAL A 471 1.68 -10.55 24.77
CA VAL A 471 0.44 -10.87 24.07
C VAL A 471 0.68 -12.16 23.30
N ALA A 472 0.46 -13.29 23.97
CA ALA A 472 0.52 -14.60 23.36
C ALA A 472 -0.36 -14.63 22.09
N PRO A 473 0.08 -15.33 21.01
CA PRO A 473 -0.73 -15.48 19.81
C PRO A 473 -2.12 -15.97 20.18
N THR A 474 -3.14 -15.32 19.60
CA THR A 474 -4.52 -15.50 20.06
C THR A 474 -5.11 -16.87 19.69
N ALA A 475 -4.38 -17.66 18.90
CA ALA A 475 -4.66 -19.05 18.57
C ALA A 475 -3.38 -19.78 18.14
N PRO A 476 -3.38 -21.13 18.18
CA PRO A 476 -2.33 -21.91 17.54
C PRO A 476 -2.29 -21.64 16.02
N PRO A 477 -1.11 -21.67 15.39
CA PRO A 477 -0.98 -21.61 13.94
C PRO A 477 -1.83 -22.69 13.27
N LEU A 478 -2.49 -22.32 12.16
CA LEU A 478 -3.18 -23.30 11.34
C LEU A 478 -2.17 -24.18 10.59
N PRO A 479 -2.56 -25.41 10.21
CA PRO A 479 -1.73 -26.22 9.34
C PRO A 479 -1.39 -25.48 8.03
N PRO A 480 -0.14 -25.59 7.54
CA PRO A 480 0.24 -25.02 6.26
C PRO A 480 -0.62 -25.62 5.14
N PRO A 481 -0.86 -24.88 4.03
CA PRO A 481 -1.60 -25.41 2.90
C PRO A 481 -0.89 -26.67 2.35
N SER A 482 -1.69 -27.65 1.91
CA SER A 482 -1.16 -28.91 1.36
C SER A 482 -0.42 -28.70 0.05
N SER A 483 -0.79 -27.66 -0.70
CA SER A 483 -0.15 -27.29 -1.96
C SER A 483 -0.38 -25.81 -2.29
N ILE A 484 0.45 -25.30 -3.19
CA ILE A 484 0.47 -23.89 -3.61
C ILE A 484 0.64 -23.82 -5.12
N ALA A 485 -0.27 -23.14 -5.81
CA ALA A 485 -0.12 -22.83 -7.23
C ALA A 485 0.73 -21.57 -7.42
N MET A 486 1.67 -21.58 -8.35
CA MET A 486 2.50 -20.42 -8.66
C MET A 486 3.03 -20.49 -10.10
N PRO A 487 3.49 -19.37 -10.69
CA PRO A 487 4.14 -19.42 -11.98
C PRO A 487 5.44 -20.23 -11.92
N ALA A 488 5.79 -20.94 -12.98
CA ALA A 488 7.08 -21.64 -13.09
C ALA A 488 8.28 -20.70 -12.84
N TYR A 489 8.14 -19.43 -13.21
CA TYR A 489 9.09 -18.37 -12.90
C TYR A 489 9.32 -18.20 -11.39
N GLU A 490 8.25 -18.20 -10.58
CA GLU A 490 8.32 -18.07 -9.11
C GLU A 490 9.14 -19.22 -8.51
N LEU A 491 8.82 -20.45 -8.92
CA LEU A 491 9.52 -21.63 -8.43
C LEU A 491 11.00 -21.60 -8.82
N ARG A 492 11.34 -21.16 -10.03
CA ARG A 492 12.74 -20.96 -10.46
C ARG A 492 13.45 -19.91 -9.62
N ARG A 493 12.76 -18.83 -9.19
CA ARG A 493 13.33 -17.85 -8.27
C ARG A 493 13.60 -18.49 -6.90
N ALA A 494 12.63 -19.20 -6.33
CA ALA A 494 12.77 -19.89 -5.05
C ALA A 494 13.95 -20.88 -5.05
N LEU A 495 14.04 -21.72 -6.08
CA LEU A 495 15.13 -22.67 -6.28
C LEU A 495 16.49 -21.97 -6.33
N ARG A 496 16.58 -20.80 -6.98
CA ARG A 496 17.81 -20.00 -6.99
C ARG A 496 18.17 -19.49 -5.60
N LEU A 497 17.20 -19.02 -4.83
CA LEU A 497 17.41 -18.52 -3.47
C LEU A 497 17.90 -19.64 -2.55
N ALA A 498 17.24 -20.80 -2.57
CA ALA A 498 17.63 -21.96 -1.78
C ALA A 498 19.07 -22.43 -2.13
N ARG A 499 19.42 -22.49 -3.42
CA ARG A 499 20.79 -22.79 -3.87
C ARG A 499 21.82 -21.78 -3.39
N ARG A 500 21.46 -20.49 -3.34
CA ARG A 500 22.35 -19.42 -2.88
C ARG A 500 22.60 -19.52 -1.37
N ARG A 501 21.61 -19.95 -0.59
CA ARG A 501 21.76 -20.22 0.85
C ARG A 501 22.62 -21.46 1.14
N GLY A 502 22.80 -22.35 0.15
CA GLY A 502 23.59 -23.57 0.32
C GLY A 502 22.92 -24.60 1.25
N GLU A 503 21.62 -24.45 1.51
CA GLU A 503 20.86 -25.41 2.33
C GLU A 503 20.41 -26.63 1.49
N PRO A 504 20.38 -27.84 2.08
CA PRO A 504 19.74 -28.99 1.44
C PRO A 504 18.24 -28.80 1.31
N PHE A 505 17.70 -29.03 0.11
CA PHE A 505 16.26 -28.96 -0.13
C PHE A 505 15.75 -30.08 -1.06
N SER A 506 14.47 -30.40 -0.91
CA SER A 506 13.69 -31.26 -1.83
C SER A 506 12.52 -30.43 -2.34
N VAL A 507 12.16 -30.58 -3.61
CA VAL A 507 11.02 -29.89 -4.21
C VAL A 507 10.21 -30.88 -5.00
N LYS A 508 8.92 -30.98 -4.68
CA LYS A 508 7.94 -31.73 -5.46
C LYS A 508 6.95 -30.78 -6.08
N TYR A 509 6.82 -30.80 -7.41
CA TYR A 509 5.86 -29.96 -8.11
C TYR A 509 5.20 -30.68 -9.28
N VAL A 510 4.04 -30.15 -9.68
CA VAL A 510 3.18 -30.65 -10.75
C VAL A 510 2.92 -29.52 -11.74
N PRO A 511 3.27 -29.66 -13.03
CA PRO A 511 2.82 -28.72 -14.06
C PRO A 511 1.30 -28.72 -14.16
N LEU A 512 0.69 -27.55 -14.18
CA LEU A 512 -0.75 -27.38 -14.30
C LEU A 512 -1.10 -27.11 -15.76
N SER A 513 -2.01 -27.91 -16.30
CA SER A 513 -2.56 -27.73 -17.64
C SER A 513 -3.76 -26.79 -17.64
N SER A 514 -4.54 -26.82 -16.55
CA SER A 514 -5.67 -25.92 -16.36
C SER A 514 -5.19 -24.52 -16.01
N SER A 515 -5.96 -23.56 -16.50
CA SER A 515 -5.86 -22.15 -16.19
C SER A 515 -6.89 -21.70 -15.14
N LEU A 516 -7.77 -22.60 -14.71
CA LEU A 516 -8.78 -22.31 -13.71
C LEU A 516 -8.26 -22.69 -12.31
N PRO A 517 -8.23 -21.76 -11.35
CA PRO A 517 -7.76 -22.04 -9.99
C PRO A 517 -8.49 -23.16 -9.27
N SER A 518 -9.81 -23.26 -9.46
CA SER A 518 -10.62 -24.35 -8.90
C SER A 518 -10.18 -25.74 -9.41
N ALA A 519 -9.64 -25.82 -10.62
CA ALA A 519 -9.09 -27.06 -11.15
C ALA A 519 -7.70 -27.38 -10.59
N TRP A 520 -6.92 -26.38 -10.17
CA TRP A 520 -5.56 -26.59 -9.67
C TRP A 520 -5.52 -27.45 -8.43
N ALA A 521 -6.53 -27.42 -7.57
CA ALA A 521 -6.58 -28.27 -6.37
C ALA A 521 -6.79 -29.75 -6.72
N VAL A 522 -7.60 -30.04 -7.74
CA VAL A 522 -8.06 -31.39 -8.08
C VAL A 522 -7.33 -32.00 -9.28
N GLU A 523 -6.55 -31.21 -10.03
CA GLU A 523 -5.83 -31.68 -11.20
C GLU A 523 -4.89 -32.82 -10.79
N LYS A 524 -5.16 -34.02 -11.31
CA LYS A 524 -4.30 -35.18 -11.05
C LYS A 524 -2.94 -34.90 -11.68
N PRO A 525 -1.84 -35.16 -10.97
CA PRO A 525 -0.54 -35.05 -11.57
C PRO A 525 -0.50 -35.92 -12.84
N PRO A 526 0.16 -35.48 -13.92
CA PRO A 526 0.56 -36.43 -14.96
C PRO A 526 1.31 -37.58 -14.29
N LYS A 527 1.28 -38.79 -14.88
CA LYS A 527 1.95 -39.99 -14.30
C LYS A 527 3.42 -39.76 -13.90
N LYS A 528 4.05 -38.68 -14.40
CA LYS A 528 5.36 -38.18 -14.01
C LYS A 528 5.23 -37.11 -12.91
N ASN A 529 5.56 -37.47 -11.68
CA ASN A 529 5.86 -36.47 -10.64
C ASN A 529 7.31 -35.98 -10.81
N TYR A 530 7.53 -34.67 -10.71
CA TYR A 530 8.89 -34.11 -10.67
C TYR A 530 9.28 -33.93 -9.21
N VAL A 531 10.23 -34.73 -8.73
CA VAL A 531 10.88 -34.56 -7.44
C VAL A 531 12.34 -34.21 -7.70
N ALA A 532 12.74 -33.02 -7.32
CA ALA A 532 14.10 -32.56 -7.46
C ALA A 532 14.74 -32.37 -6.09
N TYR A 533 15.95 -32.89 -5.92
CA TYR A 533 16.78 -32.66 -4.75
C TYR A 533 17.91 -31.71 -5.11
N ALA A 534 18.31 -30.88 -4.16
CA ALA A 534 19.53 -30.11 -4.30
C ALA A 534 20.27 -30.07 -2.96
N TRP A 535 21.41 -30.75 -2.95
CA TRP A 535 22.72 -30.37 -2.36
C TRP A 535 23.53 -31.65 -2.07
N PRO A 536 24.85 -31.72 -2.37
CA PRO A 536 25.68 -30.69 -3.02
C PRO A 536 25.57 -30.71 -4.55
N SER A 537 25.00 -31.76 -5.12
CA SER A 537 24.74 -31.89 -6.55
C SER A 537 23.23 -31.82 -6.79
N GLY A 538 22.80 -31.14 -7.86
CA GLY A 538 21.42 -31.07 -8.31
C GLY A 538 20.92 -32.41 -8.87
N ILE A 539 21.04 -33.47 -8.08
CA ILE A 539 20.62 -34.82 -8.43
C ILE A 539 19.10 -34.81 -8.44
N CYS A 540 18.50 -34.78 -9.63
CA CYS A 540 17.12 -35.18 -9.73
C CYS A 540 17.00 -36.69 -9.51
N ARG A 541 16.10 -37.11 -8.63
CA ARG A 541 15.71 -38.52 -8.49
C ARG A 541 14.31 -38.68 -9.07
N GLY A 542 14.20 -39.43 -10.17
CA GLY A 542 12.96 -39.65 -10.91
C GLY A 542 13.02 -39.10 -12.34
N SER A 543 11.87 -38.79 -12.92
CA SER A 543 11.73 -38.37 -14.32
C SER A 543 11.90 -36.86 -14.53
N CYS A 544 13.00 -36.25 -14.09
CA CYS A 544 13.34 -34.90 -14.55
C CYS A 544 13.92 -34.99 -15.96
N GLY A 545 13.13 -34.62 -16.96
CA GLY A 545 13.67 -34.33 -18.28
C GLY A 545 14.56 -33.09 -18.25
N ALA A 546 15.26 -32.84 -19.36
CA ALA A 546 16.06 -31.62 -19.55
C ALA A 546 15.23 -30.33 -19.43
N ASP A 547 13.91 -30.44 -19.54
CA ASP A 547 12.91 -29.39 -19.43
C ASP A 547 12.40 -29.15 -18.00
N ALA A 548 12.83 -29.93 -17.00
CA ALA A 548 12.42 -29.72 -15.62
C ALA A 548 12.88 -28.34 -15.11
N LEU A 549 12.03 -27.66 -14.33
CA LEU A 549 12.24 -26.29 -13.86
C LEU A 549 13.53 -26.12 -13.07
N VAL A 550 14.02 -27.20 -12.45
CA VAL A 550 15.28 -27.22 -11.71
C VAL A 550 16.51 -27.12 -12.62
N HIS A 551 16.40 -27.55 -13.87
CA HIS A 551 17.46 -27.50 -14.87
C HIS A 551 17.39 -26.25 -15.74
N LEU A 552 16.24 -25.56 -15.77
CA LEU A 552 16.10 -24.31 -16.51
C LEU A 552 17.04 -23.23 -15.98
N PRO A 553 17.50 -22.31 -16.85
CA PRO A 553 18.39 -21.23 -16.45
C PRO A 553 17.74 -20.36 -15.38
N ARG A 554 18.58 -19.60 -14.66
CA ARG A 554 18.09 -18.60 -13.71
C ARG A 554 17.22 -17.58 -14.43
N PRO A 555 16.17 -17.03 -13.80
CA PRO A 555 15.43 -15.94 -14.42
C PRO A 555 16.34 -14.74 -14.69
N PRO A 556 16.10 -13.97 -15.78
CA PRO A 556 16.87 -12.77 -16.12
C PRO A 556 16.93 -11.78 -14.94
N LEU A 557 18.10 -11.16 -14.73
CA LEU A 557 18.31 -10.25 -13.60
C LEU A 557 17.31 -9.09 -13.58
N LEU A 558 17.01 -8.51 -14.75
CA LEU A 558 16.03 -7.42 -14.88
C LEU A 558 14.65 -7.83 -14.37
N LEU A 559 14.21 -9.06 -14.70
CA LEU A 559 12.91 -9.55 -14.28
C LEU A 559 12.86 -9.88 -12.79
N LEU A 560 13.98 -10.24 -12.17
CA LEU A 560 14.04 -10.44 -10.72
C LEU A 560 13.77 -9.16 -9.92
N SER A 561 13.95 -7.99 -10.56
CA SER A 561 13.66 -6.67 -10.00
C SER A 561 12.27 -6.13 -10.34
N LEU A 562 11.46 -6.86 -11.13
CA LEU A 562 10.15 -6.41 -11.60
C LEU A 562 9.03 -7.42 -11.32
N LEU A 563 9.31 -8.72 -11.50
CA LEU A 563 8.34 -9.80 -11.41
C LEU A 563 8.49 -10.56 -10.10
N HIS A 564 7.56 -10.33 -9.18
CA HIS A 564 7.34 -11.14 -7.98
C HIS A 564 5.86 -11.54 -7.94
N PRO A 565 5.46 -12.62 -8.63
CA PRO A 565 4.08 -13.07 -8.65
C PRO A 565 3.60 -13.56 -7.27
N TYR A 566 2.31 -13.41 -7.00
CA TYR A 566 1.68 -14.00 -5.82
C TYR A 566 1.40 -15.48 -6.06
N PRO A 567 1.89 -16.37 -5.19
CA PRO A 567 1.42 -17.73 -5.14
C PRO A 567 -0.01 -17.77 -4.63
N THR A 568 -0.75 -18.79 -5.05
CA THR A 568 -2.13 -19.06 -4.65
C THR A 568 -2.14 -20.34 -3.82
N PRO A 569 -2.31 -20.26 -2.48
CA PRO A 569 -2.59 -21.41 -1.64
C PRO A 569 -3.81 -22.16 -2.13
N LEU A 570 -3.72 -23.48 -2.18
CA LEU A 570 -4.85 -24.33 -2.53
C LEU A 570 -5.40 -24.93 -1.25
N LEU A 571 -6.51 -24.38 -0.77
CA LEU A 571 -7.25 -24.88 0.38
C LEU A 571 -8.09 -26.06 -0.11
N GLY A 572 -8.16 -27.17 0.66
CA GLY A 572 -8.62 -28.49 0.20
C GLY A 572 -10.01 -28.54 -0.45
N ASP A 573 -10.83 -27.50 -0.28
CA ASP A 573 -12.19 -27.40 -0.78
C ASP A 573 -12.28 -26.67 -2.14
N GLY A 574 -11.14 -26.28 -2.71
CA GLY A 574 -11.06 -25.50 -3.96
C GLY A 574 -11.25 -24.00 -3.77
N ASP A 575 -11.40 -23.55 -2.52
CA ASP A 575 -11.54 -22.14 -2.17
C ASP A 575 -10.24 -21.36 -2.37
N GLU A 576 -10.40 -20.14 -2.88
CA GLU A 576 -9.31 -19.21 -3.09
C GLU A 576 -8.89 -18.55 -1.77
N PRO A 577 -7.60 -18.21 -1.58
CA PRO A 577 -7.19 -17.43 -0.42
C PRO A 577 -7.96 -16.11 -0.36
N HIS A 578 -8.42 -15.72 0.82
CA HIS A 578 -9.20 -14.48 0.98
C HIS A 578 -8.38 -13.23 0.74
N CYS A 579 -7.18 -13.21 1.33
CA CYS A 579 -6.32 -12.08 1.19
C CYS A 579 -4.86 -12.52 1.22
N THR A 580 -4.17 -12.18 0.14
CA THR A 580 -2.72 -12.22 0.06
C THR A 580 -2.27 -10.78 0.12
N THR A 581 -1.67 -10.39 1.24
CA THR A 581 -0.90 -9.16 1.26
C THR A 581 0.45 -9.40 0.68
#